data_AF-A0A524NPI5-F1
#
_entry.id   AF-A0A524NPI5-F1
#
_cell.length_a   1.000
_cell.length_b   1.000
_cell.length_c   1.000
_cell.angle_alpha   90.00
_cell.angle_beta   90.00
_cell.angle_gamma   90.00
#
_symmetry.space_group_name_H-M   'P 1'
#
loop_
_entity.id
_entity.type
_entity.pdbx_description
1 polymer ?
#
loop_
_entity_poly.entity_id
_entity_poly.type
_entity_poly.pdbx_seq_one_letter_code
_entity_poly.pdbx_strand_id
1 'polypeptide(L)'
;MAKDTPQTGRHLGRRKFLELELLNAFGLWAASLARGRAAAQATGPPAPGERPPASAVRRHVQLGRTDLKISDISFGSGATVDTNLVRYAHDRGVTYFDTAESYPMGQPGKAEVAIGEALKGKRDKVVIASKTIANAGDKRDVLMARLEKSLA
;
A
#
# COMPACT_ATOMS: atom_id res chain seq x y z
N MET A 1 6.92 -39.96 -39.12
CA MET A 1 6.25 -38.68 -38.89
C MET A 1 6.14 -38.47 -37.39
N ALA A 2 6.69 -37.36 -36.90
CA ALA A 2 7.10 -37.19 -35.51
C ALA A 2 5.97 -36.64 -34.60
N LYS A 3 5.78 -37.36 -33.49
CA LYS A 3 5.59 -36.95 -32.09
C LYS A 3 4.46 -35.97 -31.71
N ASP A 4 3.43 -36.57 -31.09
CA ASP A 4 2.63 -35.98 -30.02
C ASP A 4 3.51 -35.36 -28.93
N THR A 5 3.23 -34.11 -28.60
CA THR A 5 3.85 -33.39 -27.48
C THR A 5 2.88 -33.39 -26.29
N PRO A 6 3.23 -33.96 -25.12
CA PRO A 6 2.37 -33.88 -23.94
C PRO A 6 2.50 -32.50 -23.27
N GLN A 7 1.38 -31.79 -23.19
CA GLN A 7 1.20 -30.57 -22.41
C GLN A 7 1.16 -30.91 -20.91
N THR A 8 2.31 -30.86 -20.22
CA THR A 8 2.39 -31.00 -18.75
C THR A 8 2.26 -29.65 -18.06
N GLY A 9 1.04 -29.12 -17.97
CA GLY A 9 0.68 -28.10 -16.99
C GLY A 9 0.30 -28.76 -15.66
N ARG A 10 1.14 -28.65 -14.62
CA ARG A 10 0.77 -29.11 -13.27
C ARG A 10 -0.40 -28.26 -12.75
N HIS A 11 -1.61 -28.78 -12.84
CA HIS A 11 -2.80 -28.16 -12.24
C HIS A 11 -2.77 -28.38 -10.72
N LEU A 12 -2.24 -27.41 -9.97
CA LEU A 12 -2.27 -27.41 -8.50
C LEU A 12 -3.70 -27.16 -8.02
N GLY A 13 -4.29 -28.13 -7.32
CA GLY A 13 -5.62 -27.98 -6.72
C GLY A 13 -5.63 -26.98 -5.56
N ARG A 14 -6.75 -26.26 -5.39
CA ARG A 14 -6.95 -25.23 -4.35
C ARG A 14 -6.53 -25.66 -2.93
N ARG A 15 -6.72 -26.94 -2.57
CA ARG A 15 -6.30 -27.48 -1.27
C ARG A 15 -4.77 -27.54 -1.11
N LYS A 16 -4.04 -27.96 -2.16
CA LYS A 16 -2.58 -27.95 -2.17
C LYS A 16 -1.99 -26.54 -2.15
N PHE A 17 -2.71 -25.57 -2.73
CA PHE A 17 -2.32 -24.16 -2.65
C PHE A 17 -2.41 -23.63 -1.21
N LEU A 18 -3.51 -23.91 -0.50
CA LEU A 18 -3.68 -23.49 0.91
C LEU A 18 -2.71 -24.20 1.87
N GLU A 19 -2.40 -25.48 1.64
CA GLU A 19 -1.35 -26.18 2.40
C GLU A 19 0.04 -25.56 2.16
N LEU A 20 0.33 -25.11 0.94
CA LEU A 20 1.59 -24.39 0.63
C LEU A 20 1.65 -23.00 1.29
N GLU A 21 0.52 -22.30 1.47
CA GLU A 21 0.50 -21.01 2.17
C GLU A 21 0.75 -21.16 3.67
N LEU A 22 0.20 -22.21 4.30
CA LEU A 22 0.42 -22.49 5.73
C LEU A 22 1.88 -22.88 6.05
N LEU A 23 2.54 -23.63 5.17
CA LEU A 23 3.95 -24.00 5.34
C LEU A 23 4.93 -22.82 5.11
N ASN A 24 4.59 -21.88 4.22
CA ASN A 24 5.43 -20.70 3.98
C ASN A 24 5.23 -19.59 5.03
N ALA A 25 4.03 -19.45 5.60
CA ALA A 25 3.74 -18.45 6.62
C ALA A 25 4.43 -18.73 7.98
N PHE A 26 4.67 -20.01 8.33
CA PHE A 26 5.41 -20.37 9.54
C PHE A 26 6.93 -20.42 9.34
N GLY A 27 7.41 -20.89 8.17
CA GLY A 27 8.84 -21.00 7.88
C GLY A 27 9.57 -19.66 7.76
N LEU A 28 8.89 -18.62 7.28
CA LEU A 28 9.46 -17.27 7.15
C LEU A 28 9.57 -16.51 8.48
N TRP A 29 8.74 -16.83 9.48
CA TRP A 29 8.86 -16.23 10.83
C TRP A 29 10.04 -16.84 11.62
N ALA A 30 10.21 -18.16 11.57
CA ALA A 30 11.32 -18.84 12.25
C ALA A 30 12.70 -18.52 11.63
N ALA A 31 12.78 -18.36 10.30
CA ALA A 31 14.04 -18.02 9.61
C ALA A 31 14.45 -16.53 9.77
N SER A 32 13.57 -15.68 10.30
CA SER A 32 13.87 -14.28 10.63
C SER A 32 14.58 -14.14 11.99
N LEU A 33 14.27 -15.03 12.95
CA LEU A 33 14.93 -15.06 14.27
C LEU A 33 16.38 -15.59 14.22
N ALA A 34 16.71 -16.44 13.23
CA ALA A 34 18.08 -16.97 13.07
C ALA A 34 19.01 -16.04 12.28
N ARG A 35 18.48 -15.14 11.43
CA ARG A 35 19.28 -14.15 10.68
C ARG A 35 19.53 -12.83 11.42
N GLY A 36 18.83 -12.60 12.53
CA GLY A 36 18.97 -11.39 13.34
C GLY A 36 20.27 -11.25 14.15
N ARG A 37 21.20 -12.22 14.10
CA ARG A 37 22.45 -12.18 14.87
C ARG A 37 23.75 -12.07 14.04
N ALA A 38 23.68 -12.11 12.71
CA ALA A 38 24.86 -12.12 11.84
C ALA A 38 25.07 -10.86 10.99
N ALA A 39 24.20 -9.84 11.10
CA ALA A 39 24.31 -8.61 10.30
C ALA A 39 24.67 -7.35 11.11
N ALA A 40 25.10 -7.50 12.37
CA ALA A 40 25.46 -6.36 13.23
C ALA A 40 26.94 -5.96 13.17
N GLN A 41 27.73 -6.55 12.27
CA GLN A 41 29.16 -6.24 12.14
C GLN A 41 29.53 -6.01 10.67
N ALA A 42 29.27 -4.81 10.18
CA ALA A 42 30.14 -4.09 9.22
C ALA A 42 29.39 -2.88 8.63
N THR A 43 29.40 -1.74 9.31
CA THR A 43 29.48 -0.41 8.68
C THR A 43 29.92 0.58 9.76
N GLY A 44 31.11 1.16 9.62
CA GLY A 44 31.49 2.34 10.39
C GLY A 44 30.56 3.52 10.11
N PRO A 45 30.60 4.60 10.92
CA PRO A 45 29.79 5.78 10.67
C PRO A 45 30.08 6.31 9.25
N PRO A 46 29.04 6.58 8.44
CA PRO A 46 29.24 7.11 7.09
C PRO A 46 29.97 8.46 7.17
N ALA A 47 30.92 8.67 6.26
CA ALA A 47 31.69 9.91 6.18
C ALA A 47 30.77 11.14 6.11
N PRO A 48 31.08 12.26 6.78
CA PRO A 48 30.30 13.47 6.67
C PRO A 48 30.51 14.07 5.28
N GLY A 49 29.55 13.93 4.37
CA GLY A 49 29.68 14.54 3.04
C GLY A 49 28.60 14.22 2.02
N GLU A 50 28.06 13.02 1.99
CA GLU A 50 27.03 12.66 1.01
C GLU A 50 25.85 12.00 1.70
N ARG A 51 24.97 12.83 2.26
CA ARG A 51 23.61 12.39 2.50
C ARG A 51 23.04 12.11 1.10
N PRO A 52 22.62 10.87 0.77
CA PRO A 52 22.01 10.60 -0.53
C PRO A 52 20.90 11.63 -0.76
N PRO A 53 20.72 12.11 -2.02
CA PRO A 53 19.75 13.15 -2.32
C PRO A 53 18.42 12.76 -1.66
N ALA A 54 17.87 13.65 -0.83
CA ALA A 54 16.72 13.37 0.01
C ALA A 54 15.67 12.60 -0.81
N SER A 55 15.42 11.33 -0.44
CA SER A 55 14.60 10.37 -1.20
C SER A 55 13.23 10.93 -1.61
N ALA A 56 13.12 11.54 -2.78
CA ALA A 56 11.93 12.25 -3.25
C ALA A 56 11.29 11.51 -4.42
N VAL A 57 10.01 11.82 -4.69
CA VAL A 57 9.33 11.42 -5.92
C VAL A 57 10.16 11.85 -7.13
N ARG A 58 10.38 10.92 -8.07
CA ARG A 58 11.24 11.18 -9.23
C ARG A 58 10.42 11.49 -10.47
N ARG A 59 9.22 10.93 -10.58
CA ARG A 59 8.37 11.05 -11.76
C ARG A 59 6.90 11.13 -11.37
N HIS A 60 6.12 11.71 -12.27
CA HIS A 60 4.68 11.63 -12.25
C HIS A 60 4.22 10.87 -13.50
N VAL A 61 3.45 9.81 -13.31
CA VAL A 61 3.02 8.87 -14.34
C VAL A 61 1.50 8.86 -14.47
N GLN A 62 1.02 8.58 -15.67
CA GLN A 62 -0.41 8.43 -15.93
C GLN A 62 -0.92 7.13 -15.30
N LEU A 63 -2.06 7.19 -14.60
CA LEU A 63 -2.68 6.02 -14.01
C LEU A 63 -3.53 5.27 -15.05
N GLY A 64 -2.98 4.19 -15.59
CA GLY A 64 -3.67 3.34 -16.57
C GLY A 64 -4.03 4.11 -17.84
N ARG A 65 -5.31 4.06 -18.23
CA ARG A 65 -5.88 4.79 -19.38
C ARG A 65 -6.71 6.02 -18.96
N THR A 66 -6.49 6.52 -17.74
CA THR A 66 -7.19 7.69 -17.20
C THR A 66 -6.36 8.96 -17.42
N ASP A 67 -6.95 10.14 -17.22
CA ASP A 67 -6.22 11.40 -17.27
C ASP A 67 -5.53 11.77 -15.94
N LEU A 68 -5.58 10.87 -14.95
CA LEU A 68 -4.96 11.09 -13.64
C LEU A 68 -3.44 10.92 -13.74
N LYS A 69 -2.70 11.93 -13.27
CA LYS A 69 -1.25 11.88 -13.09
C LYS A 69 -0.92 11.72 -11.61
N ILE A 70 -0.15 10.68 -11.29
CA ILE A 70 0.21 10.32 -9.92
C ILE A 70 1.72 10.24 -9.76
N SER A 71 2.23 10.46 -8.57
CA SER A 71 3.64 10.25 -8.23
C SER A 71 4.04 8.77 -8.38
N ASP A 72 5.27 8.51 -8.80
CA ASP A 72 5.83 7.15 -8.92
C ASP A 72 6.06 6.44 -7.58
N ILE A 73 5.88 7.17 -6.47
CA ILE A 73 5.75 6.65 -5.11
C ILE A 73 4.44 7.19 -4.53
N SER A 74 3.66 6.31 -3.90
CA SER A 74 2.34 6.62 -3.33
C SER A 74 2.36 6.55 -1.80
N PHE A 75 1.39 7.21 -1.16
CA PHE A 75 1.19 7.14 0.28
C PHE A 75 0.03 6.20 0.63
N GLY A 76 0.27 5.16 1.43
CA GLY A 76 -0.78 4.30 1.97
C GLY A 76 -1.01 4.58 3.46
N SER A 77 -2.25 4.87 3.85
CA SER A 77 -2.58 5.29 5.22
C SER A 77 -2.92 4.17 6.21
N GLY A 78 -2.91 2.91 5.77
CA GLY A 78 -3.45 1.78 6.55
C GLY A 78 -2.88 1.58 7.96
N ALA A 79 -1.66 2.06 8.22
CA ALA A 79 -0.99 1.95 9.51
C ALA A 79 -0.74 3.29 10.21
N THR A 80 -1.28 4.41 9.70
CA THR A 80 -0.94 5.74 10.23
C THR A 80 -2.13 6.70 10.22
N VAL A 81 -2.18 7.52 11.27
CA VAL A 81 -3.09 8.66 11.42
C VAL A 81 -2.30 9.95 11.68
N ASP A 82 -0.98 9.92 11.50
CA ASP A 82 -0.10 11.05 11.75
C ASP A 82 -0.17 12.05 10.59
N THR A 83 -0.81 13.20 10.84
CA THR A 83 -0.93 14.28 9.85
C THR A 83 0.42 14.85 9.42
N ASN A 84 1.45 14.81 10.28
CA ASN A 84 2.78 15.30 9.94
C ASN A 84 3.47 14.38 8.93
N LEU A 85 3.26 13.08 9.04
CA LEU A 85 3.76 12.12 8.06
C LEU A 85 3.09 12.31 6.70
N VAL A 86 1.77 12.59 6.67
CA VAL A 86 1.05 12.91 5.42
C VAL A 86 1.59 14.20 4.79
N ARG A 87 1.77 15.27 5.59
CA ARG A 87 2.36 16.54 5.12
C ARG A 87 3.78 16.33 4.58
N TYR A 88 4.59 15.58 5.32
CA TYR A 88 5.94 15.25 4.89
C TYR A 88 5.93 14.50 3.55
N ALA A 89 5.08 13.48 3.37
CA ALA A 89 4.99 12.77 2.11
C ALA A 89 4.60 13.69 0.95
N HIS A 90 3.60 14.56 1.15
CA HIS A 90 3.21 15.57 0.17
C HIS A 90 4.38 16.51 -0.19
N ASP A 91 5.10 17.03 0.80
CA ASP A 91 6.21 17.95 0.59
C ASP A 91 7.41 17.29 -0.10
N ARG A 92 7.47 15.96 -0.10
CA ARG A 92 8.46 15.15 -0.84
C ARG A 92 8.00 14.76 -2.25
N GLY A 93 6.86 15.31 -2.68
CA GLY A 93 6.31 15.19 -4.02
C GLY A 93 5.26 14.08 -4.19
N VAL A 94 4.79 13.44 -3.11
CA VAL A 94 3.72 12.44 -3.22
C VAL A 94 2.40 13.12 -3.54
N THR A 95 1.77 12.69 -4.62
CA THR A 95 0.49 13.23 -5.12
C THR A 95 -0.64 12.20 -5.12
N TYR A 96 -0.36 10.93 -4.84
CA TYR A 96 -1.37 9.88 -4.71
C TYR A 96 -1.44 9.32 -3.30
N PHE A 97 -2.63 9.42 -2.70
CA PHE A 97 -2.92 9.02 -1.33
C PHE A 97 -4.02 7.96 -1.33
N ASP A 98 -3.69 6.78 -0.79
CA ASP A 98 -4.57 5.63 -0.67
C ASP A 98 -5.04 5.47 0.78
N THR A 99 -6.36 5.33 0.96
CA THR A 99 -7.02 5.17 2.26
C THR A 99 -8.23 4.22 2.16
N ALA A 100 -8.96 4.06 3.26
CA ALA A 100 -10.21 3.31 3.32
C ALA A 100 -11.04 3.74 4.54
N GLU A 101 -12.35 3.53 4.49
CA GLU A 101 -13.25 3.79 5.64
C GLU A 101 -12.87 2.95 6.88
N SER A 102 -12.22 1.80 6.66
CA SER A 102 -11.82 0.86 7.71
C SER A 102 -10.46 1.19 8.33
N TYR A 103 -9.75 2.21 7.84
CA TYR A 103 -8.38 2.51 8.28
C TYR A 103 -8.28 3.53 9.42
N PRO A 104 -7.32 3.35 10.34
CA PRO A 104 -6.56 2.11 10.56
C PRO A 104 -7.47 1.05 11.22
N MET A 105 -7.02 -0.21 11.19
CA MET A 105 -7.73 -1.30 11.85
C MET A 105 -8.02 -0.96 13.32
N GLY A 106 -9.28 -1.12 13.74
CA GLY A 106 -9.74 -0.80 15.09
C GLY A 106 -10.10 0.67 15.33
N GLN A 107 -9.85 1.58 14.39
CA GLN A 107 -10.29 2.99 14.47
C GLN A 107 -10.83 3.50 13.11
N PRO A 108 -11.99 3.01 12.64
CA PRO A 108 -12.53 3.32 11.32
C PRO A 108 -12.61 4.83 11.04
N GLY A 109 -12.18 5.23 9.84
CA GLY A 109 -12.22 6.61 9.35
C GLY A 109 -11.11 7.53 9.87
N LYS A 110 -10.34 7.14 10.90
CA LYS A 110 -9.29 8.04 11.44
C LYS A 110 -8.19 8.36 10.42
N ALA A 111 -7.88 7.43 9.53
CA ALA A 111 -6.92 7.66 8.46
C ALA A 111 -7.45 8.65 7.40
N GLU A 112 -8.74 8.59 7.07
CA GLU A 112 -9.40 9.54 6.15
C GLU A 112 -9.39 10.96 6.74
N VAL A 113 -9.75 11.09 8.02
CA VAL A 113 -9.71 12.36 8.76
C VAL A 113 -8.29 12.94 8.76
N ALA A 114 -7.27 12.14 9.06
CA ALA A 114 -5.88 12.59 9.07
C ALA A 114 -5.41 13.09 7.69
N ILE A 115 -5.80 12.41 6.60
CA ILE A 115 -5.52 12.86 5.23
C ILE A 115 -6.24 14.18 4.94
N GLY A 116 -7.53 14.27 5.28
CA GLY A 116 -8.33 15.48 5.07
C GLY A 116 -7.76 16.70 5.80
N GLU A 117 -7.34 16.53 7.05
CA GLU A 117 -6.68 17.58 7.85
C GLU A 117 -5.32 17.99 7.28
N ALA A 118 -4.50 17.02 6.87
CA ALA A 118 -3.15 17.27 6.36
C ALA A 118 -3.15 17.95 4.97
N LEU A 119 -4.13 17.64 4.13
CA LEU A 119 -4.22 18.11 2.74
C LEU A 119 -5.28 19.21 2.53
N LYS A 120 -5.81 19.78 3.62
CA LYS A 120 -6.75 20.91 3.55
C LYS A 120 -6.16 22.05 2.72
N GLY A 121 -6.93 22.51 1.72
CA GLY A 121 -6.50 23.56 0.78
C GLY A 121 -5.52 23.10 -0.32
N LYS A 122 -5.24 21.79 -0.43
CA LYS A 122 -4.36 21.20 -1.46
C LYS A 122 -5.08 20.14 -2.31
N ARG A 123 -6.41 20.07 -2.26
CA ARG A 123 -7.20 19.00 -2.88
C ARG A 123 -7.01 18.90 -4.39
N ASP A 124 -6.81 20.02 -5.06
CA ASP A 124 -6.54 20.15 -6.50
C ASP A 124 -5.17 19.58 -6.92
N LYS A 125 -4.25 19.39 -5.97
CA LYS A 125 -2.86 18.93 -6.23
C LYS A 125 -2.67 17.44 -5.98
N VAL A 126 -3.71 16.74 -5.55
CA VAL A 126 -3.62 15.35 -5.12
C VAL A 126 -4.73 14.51 -5.71
N VAL A 127 -4.44 13.22 -5.88
CA VAL A 127 -5.40 12.17 -6.15
C VAL A 127 -5.57 11.37 -4.87
N ILE A 128 -6.82 11.22 -4.42
CA ILE A 128 -7.17 10.45 -3.22
C ILE A 128 -8.02 9.28 -3.68
N ALA A 129 -7.59 8.06 -3.32
CA ALA A 129 -8.37 6.85 -3.49
C ALA A 129 -8.82 6.37 -2.10
N SER A 130 -10.14 6.21 -1.92
CA SER A 130 -10.70 5.54 -0.75
C SER A 130 -11.44 4.27 -1.16
N LYS A 131 -11.67 3.40 -0.19
CA LYS A 131 -12.31 2.09 -0.34
C LYS A 131 -13.38 1.97 0.74
N THR A 132 -14.56 1.53 0.34
CA THR A 132 -15.64 1.17 1.26
C THR A 132 -15.68 -0.35 1.45
N ILE A 133 -16.21 -0.79 2.58
CA ILE A 133 -16.53 -2.20 2.81
C ILE A 133 -17.71 -2.55 1.91
N ALA A 134 -17.60 -3.69 1.22
CA ALA A 134 -18.66 -4.26 0.42
C ALA A 134 -18.81 -5.75 0.74
N ASN A 135 -20.05 -6.15 1.05
CA ASN A 135 -20.45 -7.54 1.28
C ASN A 135 -21.40 -8.00 0.18
N ALA A 136 -21.53 -9.32 0.00
CA ALA A 136 -22.34 -9.90 -1.08
C ALA A 136 -23.82 -9.46 -1.07
N GLY A 137 -24.37 -9.12 0.09
CA GLY A 137 -25.75 -8.64 0.24
C GLY A 137 -25.92 -7.12 0.26
N ASP A 138 -24.82 -6.35 0.19
CA ASP A 138 -24.90 -4.90 0.27
C ASP A 138 -25.59 -4.32 -0.96
N LYS A 139 -26.56 -3.44 -0.70
CA LYS A 139 -27.30 -2.72 -1.73
C LYS A 139 -26.64 -1.38 -2.04
N ARG A 140 -27.01 -0.79 -3.17
CA ARG A 140 -26.46 0.49 -3.65
C ARG A 140 -26.56 1.59 -2.60
N ASP A 141 -27.68 1.73 -1.93
CA ASP A 141 -27.92 2.73 -0.89
C ASP A 141 -26.93 2.59 0.28
N VAL A 142 -26.65 1.37 0.72
CA VAL A 142 -25.66 1.10 1.77
C VAL A 142 -24.25 1.51 1.32
N LEU A 143 -23.86 1.13 0.10
CA LEU A 143 -22.54 1.47 -0.44
C LEU A 143 -22.37 2.99 -0.62
N MET A 144 -23.42 3.68 -1.08
CA MET A 144 -23.41 5.13 -1.23
C MET A 144 -23.39 5.84 0.13
N ALA A 145 -24.11 5.35 1.15
CA ALA A 145 -24.06 5.93 2.49
C ALA A 145 -22.65 5.83 3.12
N ARG A 146 -21.93 4.73 2.87
CA ARG A 146 -20.52 4.58 3.27
C ARG A 146 -19.62 5.58 2.55
N LEU A 147 -19.81 5.74 1.23
CA LEU A 147 -19.08 6.73 0.43
C LEU A 147 -19.30 8.16 0.97
N GLU A 148 -20.54 8.55 1.24
CA GLU A 148 -20.84 9.89 1.77
C GLU A 148 -20.18 10.13 3.13
N LYS A 149 -20.07 9.08 3.97
CA LYS A 149 -19.35 9.17 5.24
C LYS A 149 -17.85 9.43 5.05
N SER A 150 -17.23 8.89 4.00
CA SER A 150 -15.83 9.17 3.65
C SER A 150 -15.62 10.59 3.11
N LEU A 151 -16.67 11.28 2.66
CA LEU A 151 -16.60 12.65 2.12
C LEU A 151 -16.83 13.75 3.16
N ALA A 152 -17.41 13.40 4.31
CA ALA A 152 -17.76 14.31 5.40
C ALA A 152 -16.53 14.82 6.16
#